data_AF-A0ABD0UC49-F1
#
_entry.id   AF-A0ABD0UC49-F1
#
_cell.length_a   1.000
_cell.length_b   1.000
_cell.length_c   1.000
_cell.angle_alpha   90.00
_cell.angle_beta   90.00
_cell.angle_gamma   90.00
#
_symmetry.space_group_name_H-M   'P 1'
#
loop_
_entity.id
_entity.type
_entity.pdbx_description
1 polymer ?
#
loop_
_entity_poly.entity_id
_entity_poly.type
_entity_poly.pdbx_seq_one_letter_code
_entity_poly.pdbx_strand_id
1 'polypeptide(L)'
;MVGSSSQSAYGKPGLSAGVRVPVYSTAQLIEKLQFKWSTVKDQPYPAMYSSYFGGIILDPSMMLVPIDDHMVHRGHGVFDTAVILNGYLYELDTHLDRFLRSASKAKISSPFPKETLKSILIQMTAASKCRKGSLRYWLSAGPGDFLLSSSGCPEPVFYAVVIADNFSQRKEGVKVVTASTPMKPPLFATMKNVNYLPNVLAIMEAEEKNAFASVWVDEAGHIAEGPNVNVAFISKKKELLLPTFDNILTGCTAKRLLALAPKLIEKGLLKGVETRNIKLEEAKDSAEMMFVGSTLPLLPIIEWDAKPVGNGKVGELTLALSDLLWDDMIGGPERICVPYEDDGALLRGKL
;
A
#
# COMPACT_ATOMS: atom_id res chain seq x y z
N MET A 1 -13.99 31.92 48.72
CA MET A 1 -14.58 30.62 49.10
C MET A 1 -14.90 29.87 47.81
N VAL A 2 -14.27 28.69 47.64
CA VAL A 2 -14.63 27.55 46.75
C VAL A 2 -14.86 27.90 45.26
N GLY A 3 -14.04 27.57 44.27
CA GLY A 3 -13.14 26.43 44.07
C GLY A 3 -13.80 25.40 43.16
N SER A 4 -13.50 25.39 41.85
CA SER A 4 -13.41 24.16 41.05
C SER A 4 -12.72 24.39 39.70
N SER A 5 -11.50 23.89 39.64
CA SER A 5 -10.69 23.65 38.46
C SER A 5 -11.02 22.28 37.86
N SER A 6 -11.16 22.17 36.54
CA SER A 6 -10.99 20.90 35.83
C SER A 6 -10.02 21.09 34.66
N GLN A 7 -8.73 21.09 34.99
CA GLN A 7 -7.66 20.91 34.01
C GLN A 7 -7.48 19.42 33.71
N SER A 8 -7.39 19.16 32.41
CA SER A 8 -7.00 17.94 31.71
C SER A 8 -5.93 17.10 32.43
N ALA A 9 -6.25 15.84 32.69
CA ALA A 9 -5.33 14.82 33.18
C ALA A 9 -4.65 14.08 32.01
N TYR A 10 -3.58 14.67 31.48
CA TYR A 10 -2.53 13.93 30.76
C TYR A 10 -1.16 14.51 31.13
N GLY A 11 -0.76 14.27 32.38
CA GLY A 11 0.61 14.56 32.83
C GLY A 11 1.57 13.54 32.23
N LYS A 12 2.44 13.95 31.31
CA LYS A 12 3.69 13.23 31.02
C LYS A 12 4.53 13.27 32.31
N PRO A 13 5.07 12.14 32.80
CA PRO A 13 6.03 12.22 33.89
C PRO A 13 7.29 12.90 33.37
N GLY A 14 7.58 14.10 33.88
CA GLY A 14 8.88 14.73 33.72
C GLY A 14 9.95 13.77 34.24
N LEU A 15 11.00 13.54 33.45
CA LEU A 15 12.15 12.74 33.86
C LEU A 15 12.80 13.42 35.07
N SER A 16 12.43 12.97 36.27
CA SER A 16 13.01 13.41 37.54
C SER A 16 14.36 12.72 37.78
N ALA A 17 15.22 13.34 38.58
CA ALA A 17 16.48 12.77 39.00
C ALA A 17 16.24 11.40 39.68
N GLY A 18 16.80 10.32 39.12
CA GLY A 18 16.74 8.96 39.69
C GLY A 18 16.14 7.86 38.81
N VAL A 19 15.88 8.07 37.52
CA VAL A 19 15.33 7.01 36.66
C VAL A 19 16.33 5.85 36.48
N ARG A 20 16.02 4.71 37.10
CA ARG A 20 16.73 3.44 36.87
C ARG A 20 16.11 2.71 35.69
N VAL A 21 16.89 2.53 34.62
CA VAL A 21 16.46 1.74 33.44
C VAL A 21 16.59 0.25 33.76
N PRO A 22 15.52 -0.55 33.60
CA PRO A 22 15.56 -1.99 33.88
C PRO A 22 16.38 -2.76 32.83
N VAL A 23 17.08 -3.81 33.27
CA VAL A 23 17.72 -4.82 32.41
C VAL A 23 16.86 -6.07 32.44
N TYR A 24 16.39 -6.53 31.29
CA TYR A 24 15.48 -7.66 31.18
C TYR A 24 16.18 -8.94 30.71
N SER A 25 15.77 -10.09 31.23
CA SER A 25 16.10 -11.40 30.67
C SER A 25 15.23 -11.71 29.46
N THR A 26 15.65 -12.70 28.65
CA THR A 26 14.88 -13.15 27.47
C THR A 26 13.46 -13.59 27.84
N ALA A 27 13.28 -14.36 28.92
CA ALA A 27 11.96 -14.79 29.36
C ALA A 27 11.06 -13.60 29.72
N GLN A 28 11.60 -12.59 30.42
CA GLN A 28 10.86 -11.37 30.75
C GLN A 28 10.46 -10.59 29.50
N LEU A 29 11.27 -10.58 28.45
CA LEU A 29 10.93 -9.93 27.18
C LEU A 29 9.81 -10.66 26.44
N ILE A 30 9.85 -12.00 26.38
CA ILE A 30 8.80 -12.81 25.75
C ILE A 30 7.45 -12.58 26.44
N GLU A 31 7.42 -12.66 27.78
CA GLU A 31 6.21 -12.40 28.56
C GLU A 31 5.65 -10.99 28.30
N LYS A 32 6.53 -9.98 28.22
CA LYS A 32 6.12 -8.60 27.92
C LYS A 32 5.56 -8.43 26.52
N LEU A 33 6.16 -9.07 25.52
CA LEU A 33 5.68 -9.04 24.14
C LEU A 33 4.28 -9.64 24.04
N GLN A 34 4.09 -10.82 24.62
CA GLN A 34 2.79 -11.51 24.63
C GLN A 34 1.74 -10.73 25.40
N PHE A 35 2.09 -10.20 26.58
CA PHE A 35 1.18 -9.37 27.38
C PHE A 35 0.76 -8.10 26.63
N LYS A 36 1.67 -7.42 25.93
CA LYS A 36 1.32 -6.24 25.15
C LYS A 36 0.27 -6.57 24.08
N TRP A 37 0.44 -7.68 23.38
CA TRP A 37 -0.49 -8.10 22.33
C TRP A 37 -1.83 -8.63 22.85
N SER A 38 -1.88 -9.23 24.04
CA SER A 38 -3.15 -9.65 24.64
C SER A 38 -4.08 -8.48 24.99
N THR A 39 -3.55 -7.26 25.10
CA THR A 39 -4.34 -6.04 25.32
C THR A 39 -4.88 -5.40 24.04
N VAL A 40 -4.43 -5.84 22.87
CA VAL A 40 -4.86 -5.31 21.57
C VAL A 40 -6.17 -5.97 21.17
N LYS A 41 -7.25 -5.18 21.07
CA LYS A 41 -8.60 -5.68 20.75
C LYS A 41 -8.71 -6.26 19.34
N ASP A 42 -8.16 -5.55 18.35
CA ASP A 42 -8.21 -5.95 16.95
C ASP A 42 -6.81 -6.34 16.49
N GLN A 43 -6.66 -7.60 16.09
CA GLN A 43 -5.40 -8.14 15.57
C GLN A 43 -5.54 -8.46 14.08
N PRO A 44 -5.40 -7.46 13.18
CA PRO A 44 -5.61 -7.67 11.75
C PRO A 44 -4.44 -8.36 11.05
N TYR A 45 -3.48 -8.93 11.79
CA TYR A 45 -2.25 -9.51 11.23
C TYR A 45 -2.17 -11.01 11.53
N PRO A 46 -2.91 -11.85 10.77
CA PRO A 46 -3.01 -13.28 11.06
C PRO A 46 -1.76 -14.11 10.73
N ALA A 47 -0.83 -13.60 9.91
CA ALA A 47 0.41 -14.29 9.59
C ALA A 47 1.51 -13.33 9.13
N MET A 48 2.76 -13.66 9.47
CA MET A 48 3.97 -13.07 8.92
C MET A 48 4.92 -14.18 8.45
N TYR A 49 5.66 -13.96 7.38
CA TYR A 49 6.82 -14.77 7.00
C TYR A 49 8.09 -13.93 7.21
N SER A 50 9.14 -14.58 7.68
CA SER A 50 10.46 -13.98 7.84
C SER A 50 11.52 -14.96 7.34
N SER A 51 12.29 -14.58 6.32
CA SER A 51 13.44 -15.41 5.91
C SER A 51 14.56 -15.41 6.94
N TYR A 52 14.63 -14.39 7.81
CA TYR A 52 15.55 -14.33 8.95
C TYR A 52 15.28 -15.43 9.98
N PHE A 53 14.00 -15.73 10.23
CA PHE A 53 13.60 -16.86 11.09
C PHE A 53 13.33 -18.15 10.31
N GLY A 54 13.29 -18.08 8.97
CA GLY A 54 13.06 -19.20 8.06
C GLY A 54 11.64 -19.77 8.06
N GLY A 55 10.61 -19.01 8.48
CA GLY A 55 9.27 -19.58 8.69
C GLY A 55 8.10 -18.61 8.75
N ILE A 56 6.90 -19.20 8.80
CA ILE A 56 5.62 -18.50 9.02
C ILE A 56 5.37 -18.38 10.52
N ILE A 57 5.05 -17.17 10.96
CA ILE A 57 4.80 -16.75 12.33
C ILE A 57 3.32 -16.38 12.42
N LEU A 58 2.59 -17.10 13.29
CA LEU A 58 1.16 -16.86 13.54
C LEU A 58 0.92 -16.06 14.83
N ASP A 59 1.91 -16.00 15.72
CA ASP A 59 1.85 -15.17 16.93
C ASP A 59 2.24 -13.72 16.60
N PRO A 60 1.30 -12.75 16.66
CA PRO A 60 1.60 -11.35 16.34
C PRO A 60 2.67 -10.73 17.24
N SER A 61 2.88 -11.26 18.45
CA SER A 61 3.92 -10.81 19.36
C SER A 61 5.34 -11.10 18.88
N MET A 62 5.48 -12.05 17.95
CA MET A 62 6.74 -12.47 17.34
C MET A 62 6.94 -11.89 15.94
N MET A 63 6.04 -11.01 15.48
CA MET A 63 6.17 -10.30 14.20
C MET A 63 7.17 -9.14 14.33
N LEU A 64 8.45 -9.49 14.45
CA LEU A 64 9.55 -8.57 14.74
C LEU A 64 10.52 -8.45 13.57
N VAL A 65 11.10 -7.25 13.43
CA VAL A 65 12.22 -6.97 12.53
C VAL A 65 13.40 -6.53 13.40
N PRO A 66 14.62 -7.06 13.18
CA PRO A 66 15.82 -6.63 13.91
C PRO A 66 16.05 -5.12 13.76
N ILE A 67 16.48 -4.45 14.83
CA ILE A 67 16.71 -2.99 14.81
C ILE A 67 17.90 -2.59 13.94
N ASP A 68 18.85 -3.50 13.77
CA ASP A 68 20.04 -3.42 12.92
C ASP A 68 19.76 -3.82 11.46
N ASP A 69 18.52 -4.13 11.12
CA ASP A 69 18.10 -4.30 9.73
C ASP A 69 18.12 -2.94 8.99
N HIS A 70 18.86 -2.86 7.89
CA HIS A 70 19.07 -1.61 7.15
C HIS A 70 17.78 -0.98 6.61
N MET A 71 16.71 -1.75 6.41
CA MET A 71 15.39 -1.19 6.07
C MET A 71 14.85 -0.29 7.20
N VAL A 72 15.14 -0.62 8.46
CA VAL A 72 14.62 0.09 9.65
C VAL A 72 15.35 1.41 9.87
N HIS A 73 16.68 1.41 9.84
CA HIS A 73 17.49 2.58 10.23
C HIS A 73 18.15 3.32 9.06
N ARG A 74 18.07 2.80 7.82
CA ARG A 74 18.57 3.47 6.60
C ARG A 74 17.53 3.61 5.50
N GLY A 75 16.40 2.92 5.58
CA GLY A 75 15.43 2.86 4.49
C GLY A 75 15.92 2.08 3.27
N HIS A 76 16.93 1.20 3.44
CA HIS A 76 17.45 0.34 2.36
C HIS A 76 16.57 -0.91 2.20
N GLY A 77 15.36 -0.67 1.71
CA GLY A 77 14.39 -1.74 1.49
C GLY A 77 13.32 -1.36 0.46
N VAL A 78 12.74 -2.39 -0.14
CA VAL A 78 11.62 -2.28 -1.08
C VAL A 78 10.43 -3.08 -0.60
N PHE A 79 9.23 -2.75 -1.11
CA PHE A 79 8.03 -3.47 -0.75
C PHE A 79 7.02 -3.51 -1.88
N ASP A 80 6.09 -4.45 -1.82
CA ASP A 80 4.91 -4.45 -2.67
C ASP A 80 3.68 -4.97 -1.90
N THR A 81 2.51 -4.90 -2.52
CA THR A 81 1.24 -5.30 -1.91
C THR A 81 0.32 -5.88 -2.96
N ALA A 82 -0.10 -7.13 -2.78
CA ALA A 82 -1.17 -7.76 -3.55
C ALA A 82 -2.47 -7.82 -2.72
N VAL A 83 -3.61 -7.92 -3.38
CA VAL A 83 -4.92 -8.01 -2.72
C VAL A 83 -5.31 -9.47 -2.53
N ILE A 84 -5.90 -9.78 -1.37
CA ILE A 84 -6.59 -11.04 -1.12
C ILE A 84 -8.09 -10.75 -1.22
N LEU A 85 -8.77 -11.38 -2.16
CA LEU A 85 -10.21 -11.20 -2.36
C LEU A 85 -10.87 -12.54 -2.68
N ASN A 86 -11.90 -12.90 -1.91
CA ASN A 86 -12.66 -14.16 -2.04
C ASN A 86 -11.75 -15.41 -2.05
N GLY A 87 -10.65 -15.38 -1.31
CA GLY A 87 -9.67 -16.46 -1.27
C GLY A 87 -8.68 -16.51 -2.44
N TYR A 88 -8.65 -15.48 -3.29
CA TYR A 88 -7.70 -15.37 -4.40
C TYR A 88 -6.71 -14.23 -4.18
N LEU A 89 -5.48 -14.41 -4.66
CA LEU A 89 -4.49 -13.34 -4.79
C LEU A 89 -4.60 -12.73 -6.18
N TYR A 90 -4.91 -11.43 -6.26
CA TYR A 90 -5.09 -10.72 -7.53
C TYR A 90 -3.78 -10.10 -8.04
N GLU A 91 -3.47 -10.29 -9.32
CA GLU A 91 -2.29 -9.78 -10.03
C GLU A 91 -0.93 -10.08 -9.34
N LEU A 92 -0.83 -11.17 -8.56
CA LEU A 92 0.37 -11.47 -7.77
C LEU A 92 1.66 -11.52 -8.61
N ASP A 93 1.60 -12.11 -9.81
CA ASP A 93 2.76 -12.19 -10.71
C ASP A 93 3.21 -10.80 -11.17
N THR A 94 2.27 -9.93 -11.56
CA THR A 94 2.53 -8.54 -11.94
C THR A 94 3.19 -7.76 -10.80
N HIS A 95 2.68 -7.95 -9.58
CA HIS A 95 3.22 -7.33 -8.38
C HIS A 95 4.63 -7.85 -8.05
N LEU A 96 4.87 -9.16 -8.13
CA LEU A 96 6.21 -9.75 -7.92
C LEU A 96 7.23 -9.26 -8.96
N ASP A 97 6.82 -9.09 -10.22
CA ASP A 97 7.71 -8.53 -11.24
C ASP A 97 8.10 -7.09 -10.92
N ARG A 98 7.17 -6.26 -10.45
CA ARG A 98 7.47 -4.89 -10.01
C ARG A 98 8.33 -4.86 -8.76
N PHE A 99 8.06 -5.76 -7.81
CA PHE A 99 8.83 -5.90 -6.59
C PHE A 99 10.30 -6.23 -6.88
N LEU A 100 10.58 -7.21 -7.75
CA LEU A 100 11.93 -7.58 -8.13
C LEU A 100 12.63 -6.50 -8.96
N ARG A 101 11.92 -5.78 -9.83
CA ARG A 101 12.46 -4.58 -10.50
C ARG A 101 12.84 -3.49 -9.49
N SER A 102 12.01 -3.26 -8.48
CA SER A 102 12.30 -2.30 -7.40
C SER A 102 13.53 -2.73 -6.61
N ALA A 103 13.64 -4.01 -6.25
CA ALA A 103 14.80 -4.59 -5.56
C ALA A 103 16.09 -4.40 -6.38
N SER A 104 16.03 -4.66 -7.68
CA SER A 104 17.16 -4.44 -8.59
C SER A 104 17.60 -2.97 -8.63
N LYS A 105 16.67 -2.01 -8.73
CA LYS A 105 16.97 -0.56 -8.63
C LYS A 105 17.60 -0.19 -7.28
N ALA A 106 17.16 -0.83 -6.20
CA ALA A 106 17.70 -0.65 -4.84
C ALA A 106 19.02 -1.39 -4.60
N LYS A 107 19.52 -2.16 -5.58
CA LYS A 107 20.70 -3.04 -5.46
C LYS A 107 20.56 -4.06 -4.32
N ILE A 108 19.35 -4.60 -4.12
CA ILE A 108 19.08 -5.65 -3.16
C ILE A 108 18.86 -6.96 -3.92
N SER A 109 19.71 -7.95 -3.67
CA SER A 109 19.53 -9.30 -4.23
C SER A 109 18.39 -10.02 -3.52
N SER A 110 17.55 -10.73 -4.26
CA SER A 110 16.53 -11.58 -3.63
C SER A 110 17.18 -12.84 -3.05
N PRO A 111 16.89 -13.25 -1.80
CA PRO A 111 17.39 -14.49 -1.23
C PRO A 111 16.76 -15.72 -1.90
N PHE A 112 15.65 -15.54 -2.62
CA PHE A 112 14.91 -16.61 -3.28
C PHE A 112 14.55 -16.27 -4.74
N PRO A 113 14.42 -17.26 -5.63
CA PRO A 113 13.82 -17.08 -6.95
C PRO A 113 12.36 -16.60 -6.86
N LYS A 114 11.86 -15.96 -7.93
CA LYS A 114 10.46 -15.47 -8.02
C LYS A 114 9.44 -16.54 -7.66
N GLU A 115 9.60 -17.76 -8.17
CA GLU A 115 8.66 -18.87 -7.91
C GLU A 115 8.65 -19.30 -6.43
N THR A 116 9.80 -19.25 -5.76
CA THR A 116 9.90 -19.54 -4.34
C THR A 116 9.22 -18.44 -3.52
N LEU A 117 9.45 -17.16 -3.85
CA LEU A 117 8.74 -16.03 -3.21
C LEU A 117 7.23 -16.17 -3.37
N LYS A 118 6.77 -16.48 -4.58
CA LYS A 118 5.35 -16.73 -4.90
C LYS A 118 4.78 -17.85 -4.05
N SER A 119 5.47 -18.98 -3.96
CA SER A 119 5.06 -20.13 -3.14
C SER A 119 4.97 -19.78 -1.66
N ILE A 120 5.97 -19.07 -1.10
CA ILE A 120 5.96 -18.59 0.29
C ILE A 120 4.72 -17.73 0.55
N LEU A 121 4.44 -16.77 -0.33
CA LEU A 121 3.31 -15.86 -0.21
C LEU A 121 1.97 -16.58 -0.24
N ILE A 122 1.81 -17.58 -1.11
CA ILE A 122 0.60 -18.42 -1.20
C ILE A 122 0.43 -19.25 0.08
N GLN A 123 1.48 -19.94 0.53
CA GLN A 123 1.45 -20.77 1.74
C GLN A 123 1.16 -19.95 3.00
N MET A 124 1.80 -18.78 3.14
CA MET A 124 1.52 -17.86 4.24
C MET A 124 0.07 -17.37 4.22
N THR A 125 -0.47 -17.05 3.04
CA THR A 125 -1.87 -16.63 2.90
C THR A 125 -2.82 -17.77 3.31
N ALA A 126 -2.54 -19.01 2.89
CA ALA A 126 -3.32 -20.17 3.31
C ALA A 126 -3.29 -20.39 4.83
N ALA A 127 -2.10 -20.36 5.44
CA ALA A 127 -1.91 -20.52 6.88
C ALA A 127 -2.62 -19.44 7.70
N SER A 128 -2.76 -18.23 7.16
CA SER A 128 -3.46 -17.12 7.79
C SER A 128 -4.99 -17.29 7.86
N LYS A 129 -5.57 -18.18 7.03
CA LYS A 129 -7.02 -18.35 6.81
C LYS A 129 -7.74 -17.08 6.33
N CYS A 130 -7.01 -16.02 6.02
CA CYS A 130 -7.55 -14.75 5.56
C CYS A 130 -8.02 -14.87 4.11
N ARG A 131 -9.33 -14.71 3.88
CA ARG A 131 -9.91 -14.73 2.51
C ARG A 131 -10.15 -13.34 1.93
N LYS A 132 -9.95 -12.29 2.73
CA LYS A 132 -10.20 -10.90 2.36
C LYS A 132 -9.27 -9.96 3.11
N GLY A 133 -8.49 -9.19 2.37
CA GLY A 133 -7.48 -8.30 2.92
C GLY A 133 -6.36 -8.00 1.92
N SER A 134 -5.13 -7.89 2.41
CA SER A 134 -3.96 -7.67 1.57
C SER A 134 -2.76 -8.48 2.04
N LEU A 135 -1.86 -8.70 1.11
CA LEU A 135 -0.60 -9.38 1.31
C LEU A 135 0.51 -8.36 1.02
N ARG A 136 1.19 -7.88 2.06
CA ARG A 136 2.28 -6.91 1.93
C ARG A 136 3.61 -7.58 2.22
N TYR A 137 4.62 -7.29 1.41
CA TYR A 137 5.91 -7.95 1.53
C TYR A 137 7.06 -7.01 1.20
N TRP A 138 8.20 -7.25 1.83
CA TRP A 138 9.38 -6.41 1.83
C TRP A 138 10.62 -7.23 1.49
N LEU A 139 11.57 -6.56 0.85
CA LEU A 139 12.95 -7.04 0.74
C LEU A 139 13.87 -5.99 1.34
N SER A 140 14.61 -6.38 2.36
CA SER A 140 15.63 -5.57 3.00
C SER A 140 17.03 -5.99 2.56
N ALA A 141 17.99 -5.06 2.59
CA ALA A 141 19.41 -5.39 2.55
C ALA A 141 19.85 -6.30 3.73
N GLY A 142 19.07 -6.33 4.81
CA GLY A 142 19.23 -7.24 5.95
C GLY A 142 19.88 -6.61 7.18
N PRO A 143 19.97 -7.38 8.29
CA PRO A 143 20.69 -6.99 9.49
C PRO A 143 22.21 -6.95 9.26
N GLY A 144 22.89 -6.08 9.97
CA GLY A 144 24.33 -5.89 9.86
C GLY A 144 24.85 -4.91 10.90
N ASP A 145 25.78 -4.05 10.51
CA ASP A 145 26.19 -2.92 11.35
C ASP A 145 25.32 -1.67 11.11
N PHE A 146 25.49 -0.66 11.95
CA PHE A 146 24.82 0.63 11.81
C PHE A 146 25.55 1.59 10.87
N LEU A 147 26.39 1.13 9.94
CA LEU A 147 27.03 2.01 8.96
C LEU A 147 26.08 2.28 7.77
N LEU A 148 26.59 2.94 6.74
CA LEU A 148 25.84 3.22 5.50
C LEU A 148 25.98 2.08 4.47
N SER A 149 27.09 1.34 4.53
CA SER A 149 27.37 0.29 3.54
C SER A 149 26.61 -0.97 3.88
N SER A 150 25.86 -1.51 2.91
CA SER A 150 25.23 -2.81 3.04
C SER A 150 26.22 -3.98 2.91
N SER A 151 27.52 -3.71 2.74
CA SER A 151 28.55 -4.76 2.72
C SER A 151 28.71 -5.48 4.06
N GLY A 152 28.28 -4.85 5.16
CA GLY A 152 28.22 -5.46 6.49
C GLY A 152 26.99 -6.34 6.71
N CYS A 153 26.02 -6.33 5.80
CA CYS A 153 24.83 -7.19 5.86
C CYS A 153 25.20 -8.57 5.28
N PRO A 154 25.13 -9.67 6.05
CA PRO A 154 25.50 -10.99 5.55
C PRO A 154 24.58 -11.47 4.42
N GLU A 155 23.29 -11.21 4.53
CA GLU A 155 22.29 -11.61 3.54
C GLU A 155 21.06 -10.68 3.54
N PRO A 156 20.44 -10.44 2.38
CA PRO A 156 19.14 -9.78 2.27
C PRO A 156 18.02 -10.58 2.95
N VAL A 157 17.05 -9.88 3.51
CA VAL A 157 15.93 -10.52 4.21
C VAL A 157 14.60 -10.25 3.52
N PHE A 158 13.82 -11.30 3.32
CA PHE A 158 12.46 -11.24 2.81
C PHE A 158 11.46 -11.35 3.96
N TYR A 159 10.58 -10.37 4.05
CA TYR A 159 9.48 -10.33 5.03
C TYR A 159 8.15 -10.27 4.29
N ALA A 160 7.11 -10.89 4.83
CA ALA A 160 5.76 -10.75 4.32
C ALA A 160 4.75 -10.77 5.47
N VAL A 161 3.64 -10.06 5.32
CA VAL A 161 2.55 -9.99 6.30
C VAL A 161 1.22 -10.08 5.56
N VAL A 162 0.34 -10.93 6.07
CA VAL A 162 -1.08 -10.90 5.73
C VAL A 162 -1.75 -9.87 6.62
N ILE A 163 -2.52 -8.96 6.01
CA ILE A 163 -3.29 -7.94 6.68
C ILE A 163 -4.76 -8.20 6.37
N ALA A 164 -5.50 -8.73 7.34
CA ALA A 164 -6.94 -8.91 7.26
C ALA A 164 -7.64 -7.56 7.26
N ASP A 165 -8.50 -7.34 6.26
CA ASP A 165 -9.26 -6.11 6.13
C ASP A 165 -10.56 -6.39 5.37
N ASN A 166 -11.64 -5.70 5.72
CA ASN A 166 -12.92 -5.81 5.04
C ASN A 166 -12.97 -4.89 3.81
N PHE A 167 -12.04 -5.13 2.89
CA PHE A 167 -11.86 -4.38 1.65
C PHE A 167 -13.12 -4.36 0.75
N SER A 168 -13.65 -3.20 0.42
CA SER A 168 -14.82 -3.09 -0.48
C SER A 168 -14.62 -2.02 -1.53
N GLN A 169 -15.37 -2.14 -2.63
CA GLN A 169 -15.50 -1.07 -3.62
C GLN A 169 -16.04 0.18 -2.92
N ARG A 170 -15.38 1.32 -3.13
CA ARG A 170 -15.83 2.62 -2.66
C ARG A 170 -16.33 3.44 -3.83
N LYS A 171 -17.50 4.04 -3.67
CA LYS A 171 -18.18 4.81 -4.74
C LYS A 171 -18.47 6.24 -4.31
N GLU A 172 -18.23 6.56 -3.04
CA GLU A 172 -18.30 7.90 -2.50
C GLU A 172 -17.15 8.78 -3.03
N GLY A 173 -17.47 10.05 -3.30
CA GLY A 173 -16.51 11.04 -3.74
C GLY A 173 -15.71 11.62 -2.59
N VAL A 174 -14.40 11.79 -2.80
CA VAL A 174 -13.51 12.41 -1.83
C VAL A 174 -12.96 13.76 -2.29
N LYS A 175 -12.37 14.48 -1.34
CA LYS A 175 -11.70 15.76 -1.55
C LYS A 175 -10.20 15.58 -1.58
N VAL A 176 -9.51 16.33 -2.41
CA VAL A 176 -8.04 16.34 -2.47
C VAL A 176 -7.48 17.76 -2.44
N VAL A 177 -6.20 17.84 -2.13
CA VAL A 177 -5.43 19.10 -2.16
C VAL A 177 -4.16 18.92 -2.97
N THR A 178 -3.62 19.98 -3.54
CA THR A 178 -2.26 19.95 -4.07
C THR A 178 -1.26 19.87 -2.92
N ALA A 179 -0.33 18.92 -3.00
CA ALA A 179 0.72 18.76 -2.01
C ALA A 179 1.72 19.93 -2.08
N SER A 180 2.07 20.50 -0.93
CA SER A 180 3.21 21.40 -0.76
C SER A 180 4.50 20.66 -0.40
N THR A 181 4.37 19.47 0.19
CA THR A 181 5.51 18.57 0.44
C THR A 181 6.14 18.14 -0.89
N PRO A 182 7.46 18.30 -1.10
CA PRO A 182 8.11 17.88 -2.34
C PRO A 182 7.93 16.38 -2.62
N MET A 183 7.72 16.03 -3.90
CA MET A 183 7.68 14.64 -4.31
C MET A 183 9.08 14.00 -4.25
N LYS A 184 9.12 12.67 -4.24
CA LYS A 184 10.37 11.91 -4.30
C LYS A 184 11.05 12.15 -5.67
N PRO A 185 12.41 12.21 -5.72
CA PRO A 185 13.12 12.21 -7.00
C PRO A 185 12.77 10.97 -7.85
N PRO A 186 12.84 11.03 -9.19
CA PRO A 186 12.35 9.97 -10.08
C PRO A 186 12.87 8.55 -9.77
N LEU A 187 14.13 8.41 -9.34
CA LEU A 187 14.69 7.13 -8.92
C LEU A 187 13.90 6.47 -7.78
N PHE A 188 13.52 7.26 -6.77
CA PHE A 188 12.74 6.80 -5.61
C PHE A 188 11.23 6.78 -5.91
N ALA A 189 10.73 7.62 -6.81
CA ALA A 189 9.32 7.62 -7.18
C ALA A 189 8.94 6.39 -8.03
N THR A 190 9.80 5.99 -8.97
CA THR A 190 9.58 4.83 -9.86
C THR A 190 9.95 3.48 -9.22
N MET A 191 10.29 3.47 -7.93
CA MET A 191 10.68 2.31 -7.15
C MET A 191 9.77 2.22 -5.94
N LYS A 192 9.11 1.08 -5.72
CA LYS A 192 8.27 0.91 -4.53
C LYS A 192 9.14 0.59 -3.31
N ASN A 193 9.58 1.63 -2.62
CA ASN A 193 10.59 1.56 -1.55
C ASN A 193 10.05 2.02 -0.19
N VAL A 194 10.78 1.79 0.89
CA VAL A 194 10.31 2.13 2.26
C VAL A 194 10.54 3.60 2.68
N ASN A 195 11.12 4.45 1.83
CA ASN A 195 11.36 5.87 2.13
C ASN A 195 10.07 6.68 1.95
N TYR A 196 9.12 6.48 2.85
CA TYR A 196 7.75 6.99 2.77
C TYR A 196 7.50 8.27 3.57
N LEU A 197 8.53 8.89 4.16
CA LEU A 197 8.36 10.14 4.90
C LEU A 197 7.68 11.25 4.05
N PRO A 198 8.06 11.49 2.77
CA PRO A 198 7.32 12.44 1.93
C PRO A 198 5.83 12.06 1.77
N ASN A 199 5.54 10.76 1.63
CA ASN A 199 4.17 10.25 1.51
C ASN A 199 3.37 10.49 2.80
N VAL A 200 3.98 10.29 3.96
CA VAL A 200 3.35 10.57 5.26
C VAL A 200 3.05 12.06 5.42
N LEU A 201 4.03 12.92 5.16
CA LEU A 201 3.86 14.38 5.25
C LEU A 201 2.78 14.89 4.29
N ALA A 202 2.73 14.34 3.08
CA ALA A 202 1.72 14.70 2.08
C ALA A 202 0.29 14.26 2.50
N ILE A 203 0.13 13.16 3.24
CA ILE A 203 -1.16 12.79 3.85
C ILE A 203 -1.52 13.73 5.00
N MET A 204 -0.58 14.00 5.90
CA MET A 204 -0.80 14.91 7.03
C MET A 204 -1.27 16.30 6.57
N GLU A 205 -0.66 16.83 5.51
CA GLU A 205 -1.08 18.10 4.91
C GLU A 205 -2.55 18.07 4.41
N ALA A 206 -2.98 16.93 3.84
CA ALA A 206 -4.36 16.76 3.40
C ALA A 206 -5.32 16.68 4.59
N GLU A 207 -4.96 15.94 5.65
CA GLU A 207 -5.73 15.83 6.88
C GLU A 207 -5.93 17.19 7.55
N GLU A 208 -4.88 18.01 7.62
CA GLU A 208 -4.93 19.40 8.13
C GLU A 208 -5.93 20.28 7.36
N LYS A 209 -6.12 19.99 6.08
CA LYS A 209 -7.07 20.69 5.18
C LYS A 209 -8.43 19.99 5.07
N ASN A 210 -8.70 18.97 5.89
CA ASN A 210 -9.91 18.14 5.83
C ASN A 210 -10.15 17.48 4.46
N ALA A 211 -9.08 17.13 3.78
CA ALA A 211 -9.09 16.38 2.53
C ALA A 211 -8.68 14.92 2.77
N PHE A 212 -9.04 14.02 1.84
CA PHE A 212 -8.74 12.60 1.95
C PHE A 212 -7.26 12.29 1.70
N ALA A 213 -6.67 12.95 0.71
CA ALA A 213 -5.26 12.84 0.36
C ALA A 213 -4.84 14.04 -0.47
N SER A 214 -3.54 14.19 -0.66
CA SER A 214 -2.98 15.20 -1.56
C SER A 214 -2.64 14.60 -2.93
N VAL A 215 -2.34 15.47 -3.90
CA VAL A 215 -1.84 15.11 -5.24
C VAL A 215 -0.55 15.90 -5.48
N TRP A 216 0.51 15.20 -5.84
CA TRP A 216 1.77 15.84 -6.21
C TRP A 216 1.72 16.40 -7.63
N VAL A 217 2.43 17.52 -7.78
CA VAL A 217 2.77 18.14 -9.06
C VAL A 217 4.29 18.20 -9.11
N ASP A 218 4.87 17.79 -10.24
CA ASP A 218 6.31 17.83 -10.44
C ASP A 218 6.83 19.26 -10.64
N GLU A 219 8.16 19.42 -10.65
CA GLU A 219 8.81 20.72 -10.82
C GLU A 219 8.51 21.37 -12.19
N ALA A 220 8.08 20.59 -13.19
CA ALA A 220 7.68 21.06 -14.51
C ALA A 220 6.19 21.43 -14.59
N GLY A 221 5.44 21.33 -13.48
CA GLY A 221 4.02 21.66 -13.41
C GLY A 221 3.09 20.56 -13.93
N HIS A 222 3.58 19.32 -14.07
CA HIS A 222 2.76 18.18 -14.46
C HIS A 222 2.28 17.39 -13.26
N ILE A 223 1.13 16.75 -13.40
CA ILE A 223 0.59 15.86 -12.38
C ILE A 223 1.47 14.63 -12.24
N ALA A 224 1.78 14.28 -10.99
CA ALA A 224 2.47 13.06 -10.61
C ALA A 224 1.46 12.02 -10.08
N GLU A 225 1.45 11.77 -8.77
CA GLU A 225 0.61 10.77 -8.13
C GLU A 225 0.14 11.24 -6.75
N GLY A 226 -0.74 10.48 -6.10
CA GLY A 226 -1.05 10.67 -4.68
C GLY A 226 -0.07 9.91 -3.76
N PRO A 227 -0.17 10.08 -2.44
CA PRO A 227 0.78 9.48 -1.47
C PRO A 227 0.89 7.95 -1.51
N ASN A 228 -0.07 7.24 -2.06
CA ASN A 228 -0.06 5.78 -2.09
C ASN A 228 -0.81 5.20 -3.30
N VAL A 229 -1.15 6.04 -4.28
CA VAL A 229 -2.10 5.76 -5.37
C VAL A 229 -1.71 6.58 -6.60
N ASN A 230 -1.95 6.04 -7.80
CA ASN A 230 -1.91 6.85 -9.01
C ASN A 230 -3.18 7.70 -9.11
N VAL A 231 -3.16 8.70 -10.00
CA VAL A 231 -4.32 9.53 -10.33
C VAL A 231 -4.69 9.35 -11.80
N ALA A 232 -5.97 9.41 -12.10
CA ALA A 232 -6.50 9.35 -13.46
C ALA A 232 -7.62 10.38 -13.64
N PHE A 233 -7.85 10.77 -14.89
CA PHE A 233 -8.77 11.83 -15.26
C PHE A 233 -9.65 11.39 -16.42
N ILE A 234 -10.87 11.92 -16.46
CA ILE A 234 -11.72 11.87 -17.65
C ILE A 234 -11.77 13.26 -18.28
N SER A 235 -11.31 13.36 -19.52
CA SER A 235 -11.37 14.62 -20.28
C SER A 235 -12.82 14.99 -20.60
N LYS A 236 -13.09 16.26 -20.91
CA LYS A 236 -14.40 16.71 -21.43
C LYS A 236 -14.80 16.02 -22.75
N LYS A 237 -13.84 15.42 -23.46
CA LYS A 237 -14.05 14.60 -24.66
C LYS A 237 -14.28 13.12 -24.35
N LYS A 238 -14.43 12.74 -23.08
CA LYS A 238 -14.60 11.37 -22.59
C LYS A 238 -13.40 10.46 -22.89
N GLU A 239 -12.18 10.98 -22.73
CA GLU A 239 -10.95 10.19 -22.82
C GLU A 239 -10.41 9.93 -21.41
N LEU A 240 -9.93 8.71 -21.16
CA LEU A 240 -9.22 8.37 -19.93
C LEU A 240 -7.75 8.82 -20.06
N LEU A 241 -7.31 9.68 -19.16
CA LEU A 241 -5.95 10.24 -19.15
C LEU A 241 -5.24 9.86 -17.85
N LEU A 242 -4.02 9.34 -17.97
CA LEU A 242 -3.12 9.10 -16.84
C LEU A 242 -1.75 9.77 -17.09
N PRO A 243 -1.06 10.24 -16.04
CA PRO A 243 0.35 10.63 -16.15
C PRO A 243 1.23 9.48 -16.67
N THR A 244 2.35 9.78 -17.34
CA THR A 244 3.33 8.74 -17.69
C THR A 244 4.03 8.22 -16.43
N PHE A 245 4.53 6.99 -16.49
CA PHE A 245 5.18 6.34 -15.36
C PHE A 245 6.68 6.65 -15.24
N ASP A 246 7.16 7.69 -15.91
CA ASP A 246 8.59 8.04 -15.95
C ASP A 246 9.07 8.64 -14.61
N ASN A 247 8.17 9.37 -13.93
CA ASN A 247 8.47 10.08 -12.67
C ASN A 247 7.60 9.62 -11.49
N ILE A 248 6.78 8.58 -11.68
CA ILE A 248 5.87 8.06 -10.65
C ILE A 248 5.90 6.54 -10.60
N LEU A 249 5.25 5.94 -9.61
CA LEU A 249 5.20 4.50 -9.53
C LEU A 249 4.40 3.92 -10.70
N THR A 250 4.97 2.94 -11.40
CA THR A 250 4.24 2.11 -12.35
C THR A 250 3.22 1.24 -11.60
N GLY A 251 2.02 1.77 -11.36
CA GLY A 251 0.94 1.10 -10.63
C GLY A 251 0.45 -0.14 -11.36
N CYS A 252 0.43 -1.32 -10.72
CA CYS A 252 -0.17 -2.53 -11.29
C CYS A 252 -1.66 -2.27 -11.63
N THR A 253 -2.40 -1.70 -10.68
CA THR A 253 -3.82 -1.35 -10.86
C THR A 253 -4.03 -0.31 -11.97
N ALA A 254 -3.16 0.70 -12.08
CA ALA A 254 -3.23 1.68 -13.17
C ALA A 254 -2.97 1.04 -14.54
N LYS A 255 -1.97 0.15 -14.64
CA LYS A 255 -1.73 -0.64 -15.86
C LYS A 255 -2.93 -1.53 -16.20
N ARG A 256 -3.54 -2.16 -15.20
CA ARG A 256 -4.70 -3.02 -15.41
C ARG A 256 -5.92 -2.22 -15.84
N LEU A 257 -6.15 -1.05 -15.26
CA LEU A 257 -7.18 -0.10 -15.67
C LEU A 257 -7.01 0.30 -17.15
N LEU A 258 -5.79 0.69 -17.55
CA LEU A 258 -5.47 1.00 -18.95
C LEU A 258 -5.75 -0.17 -19.90
N ALA A 259 -5.45 -1.41 -19.47
CA ALA A 259 -5.70 -2.62 -20.26
C ALA A 259 -7.20 -2.98 -20.37
N LEU A 260 -8.00 -2.63 -19.36
CA LEU A 260 -9.45 -2.90 -19.34
C LEU A 260 -10.27 -1.81 -20.02
N ALA A 261 -9.84 -0.54 -19.93
CA ALA A 261 -10.56 0.62 -20.45
C ALA A 261 -11.03 0.54 -21.92
N PRO A 262 -10.33 -0.12 -22.87
CA PRO A 262 -10.83 -0.34 -24.23
C PRO A 262 -12.23 -0.97 -24.30
N LYS A 263 -12.61 -1.80 -23.32
CA LYS A 263 -13.97 -2.36 -23.23
C LYS A 263 -15.06 -1.30 -23.09
N LEU A 264 -14.75 -0.13 -22.50
CA LEU A 264 -15.69 0.99 -22.42
C LEU A 264 -15.70 1.82 -23.71
N ILE A 265 -14.63 1.79 -24.51
CA ILE A 265 -14.61 2.37 -25.86
C ILE A 265 -15.53 1.56 -26.78
N GLU A 266 -15.44 0.23 -26.73
CA GLU A 266 -16.32 -0.67 -27.49
C GLU A 266 -17.80 -0.46 -27.15
N LYS A 267 -18.11 -0.15 -25.88
CA LYS A 267 -19.47 0.24 -25.42
C LYS A 267 -19.87 1.67 -25.79
N GLY A 268 -19.00 2.44 -26.43
CA GLY A 268 -19.22 3.84 -26.80
C GLY A 268 -19.22 4.84 -25.63
N LEU A 269 -18.84 4.40 -24.43
CA LEU A 269 -18.81 5.21 -23.22
C LEU A 269 -17.54 6.09 -23.16
N LEU A 270 -16.38 5.50 -23.46
CA LEU A 270 -15.11 6.22 -23.64
C LEU A 270 -14.81 6.48 -25.12
N LYS A 271 -14.03 7.51 -25.40
CA LYS A 271 -13.55 7.87 -26.75
C LYS A 271 -12.08 7.54 -26.98
N GLY A 272 -11.29 7.40 -25.92
CA GLY A 272 -9.87 7.11 -26.01
C GLY A 272 -9.26 6.84 -24.63
N VAL A 273 -8.04 6.33 -24.65
CA VAL A 273 -7.19 6.10 -23.46
C VAL A 273 -5.79 6.60 -23.82
N GLU A 274 -5.20 7.41 -22.96
CA GLU A 274 -3.88 7.98 -23.20
C GLU A 274 -3.06 8.06 -21.89
N THR A 275 -1.76 7.79 -22.01
CA THR A 275 -0.77 8.11 -20.98
C THR A 275 0.16 9.20 -21.49
N ARG A 276 0.19 10.36 -20.84
CA ARG A 276 1.08 11.48 -21.20
C ARG A 276 1.31 12.40 -20.02
N ASN A 277 2.20 13.38 -20.17
CA ASN A 277 2.31 14.47 -19.21
C ASN A 277 1.04 15.32 -19.23
N ILE A 278 0.46 15.57 -18.06
CA ILE A 278 -0.78 16.32 -17.88
C ILE A 278 -0.45 17.54 -17.03
N LYS A 279 -0.72 18.76 -17.54
CA LYS A 279 -0.49 19.98 -16.76
C LYS A 279 -1.53 20.13 -15.65
N LEU A 280 -1.16 20.77 -14.54
CA LEU A 280 -2.08 21.01 -13.42
C LEU A 280 -3.40 21.67 -13.84
N GLU A 281 -3.33 22.71 -14.67
CA GLU A 281 -4.53 23.41 -15.14
C GLU A 281 -5.45 22.52 -15.98
N GLU A 282 -4.87 21.65 -16.81
CA GLU A 282 -5.62 20.68 -17.60
C GLU A 282 -6.30 19.64 -16.71
N ALA A 283 -5.57 19.13 -15.72
CA ALA A 283 -6.08 18.16 -14.75
C ALA A 283 -7.24 18.73 -13.92
N LYS A 284 -7.14 20.00 -13.50
CA LYS A 284 -8.21 20.71 -12.79
C LYS A 284 -9.43 21.02 -13.66
N ASP A 285 -9.26 21.10 -14.98
CA ASP A 285 -10.35 21.28 -15.95
C ASP A 285 -11.01 19.95 -16.40
N SER A 286 -10.61 18.81 -15.82
CA SER A 286 -11.18 17.51 -16.18
C SER A 286 -12.68 17.41 -15.83
N ALA A 287 -13.39 16.56 -16.57
CA ALA A 287 -14.79 16.28 -16.29
C ALA A 287 -14.96 15.40 -15.04
N GLU A 288 -14.05 14.45 -14.85
CA GLU A 288 -14.02 13.55 -13.69
C GLU A 288 -12.56 13.26 -13.31
N MET A 289 -12.35 12.81 -12.07
CA MET A 289 -11.04 12.48 -11.53
C MET A 289 -11.16 11.31 -10.53
N MET A 290 -10.13 10.48 -10.44
CA MET A 290 -10.08 9.38 -9.49
C MET A 290 -8.66 9.06 -9.01
N PHE A 291 -8.56 8.48 -7.81
CA PHE A 291 -7.40 7.69 -7.43
C PHE A 291 -7.51 6.27 -7.96
N VAL A 292 -6.36 5.64 -8.22
CA VAL A 292 -6.24 4.26 -8.70
C VAL A 292 -5.11 3.56 -7.94
N GLY A 293 -5.42 2.47 -7.20
CA GLY A 293 -4.41 1.70 -6.47
C GLY A 293 -4.91 0.36 -5.93
N SER A 294 -4.03 -0.53 -5.50
CA SER A 294 -4.42 -1.92 -5.21
C SER A 294 -5.46 -2.06 -4.08
N THR A 295 -5.25 -1.37 -2.95
CA THR A 295 -6.18 -1.39 -1.81
C THR A 295 -7.26 -0.29 -1.89
N LEU A 296 -7.24 0.51 -2.96
CA LEU A 296 -8.26 1.50 -3.31
C LEU A 296 -8.40 1.48 -4.84
N PRO A 297 -9.02 0.42 -5.43
CA PRO A 297 -8.98 0.12 -6.87
C PRO A 297 -9.28 1.34 -7.70
N LEU A 298 -10.38 2.01 -7.34
CA LEU A 298 -10.75 3.27 -7.90
C LEU A 298 -11.57 4.05 -6.86
N LEU A 299 -11.13 5.27 -6.54
CA LEU A 299 -11.83 6.16 -5.61
C LEU A 299 -12.14 7.50 -6.30
N PRO A 300 -13.42 7.86 -6.48
CA PRO A 300 -13.80 9.12 -7.12
C PRO A 300 -13.31 10.35 -6.36
N ILE A 301 -12.87 11.38 -7.09
CA ILE A 301 -12.48 12.69 -6.55
C ILE A 301 -13.45 13.74 -7.09
N ILE A 302 -14.08 14.49 -6.19
CA ILE A 302 -15.13 15.47 -6.53
C ILE A 302 -14.73 16.93 -6.25
N GLU A 303 -13.66 17.13 -5.48
CA GLU A 303 -13.17 18.47 -5.11
C GLU A 303 -11.64 18.45 -5.06
N TRP A 304 -10.99 19.44 -5.66
CA TRP A 304 -9.55 19.66 -5.59
C TRP A 304 -9.28 21.13 -5.22
N ASP A 305 -8.58 21.36 -4.10
CA ASP A 305 -8.23 22.70 -3.60
C ASP A 305 -9.48 23.59 -3.41
N ALA A 306 -10.50 23.03 -2.75
CA ALA A 306 -11.78 23.68 -2.51
C ALA A 306 -12.54 24.11 -3.78
N LYS A 307 -12.15 23.59 -4.96
CA LYS A 307 -12.89 23.76 -6.23
C LYS A 307 -13.49 22.44 -6.67
N PRO A 308 -14.72 22.42 -7.21
CA PRO A 308 -15.32 21.20 -7.72
C PRO A 308 -14.53 20.67 -8.91
N VAL A 309 -14.34 19.35 -8.97
CA VAL A 309 -13.95 18.65 -10.21
C VAL A 309 -15.22 18.46 -11.03
N GLY A 310 -15.22 18.91 -12.29
CA GLY A 310 -16.42 18.89 -13.13
C GLY A 310 -17.60 19.61 -12.48
N ASN A 311 -18.64 18.87 -12.13
CA ASN A 311 -19.85 19.38 -11.47
C ASN A 311 -19.87 19.15 -9.95
N GLY A 312 -18.76 18.69 -9.35
CA GLY A 312 -18.66 18.40 -7.91
C GLY A 312 -19.38 17.11 -7.48
N LYS A 313 -19.77 16.25 -8.42
CA LYS A 313 -20.42 14.96 -8.15
C LYS A 313 -19.59 13.82 -8.73
N VAL A 314 -19.79 12.62 -8.20
CA VAL A 314 -19.18 11.40 -8.73
C VAL A 314 -19.67 11.18 -10.16
N GLY A 315 -18.73 11.04 -11.10
CA GLY A 315 -19.04 10.90 -12.52
C GLY A 315 -19.35 9.47 -12.95
N GLU A 316 -20.10 9.33 -14.04
CA GLU A 316 -20.59 8.04 -14.53
C GLU A 316 -19.46 7.20 -15.13
N LEU A 317 -18.48 7.82 -15.80
CA LEU A 317 -17.35 7.08 -16.40
C LEU A 317 -16.40 6.56 -15.32
N THR A 318 -16.23 7.31 -14.24
CA THR A 318 -15.52 6.90 -13.03
C THR A 318 -16.16 5.67 -12.41
N LEU A 319 -17.49 5.65 -12.27
CA LEU A 319 -18.21 4.48 -11.75
C LEU A 319 -18.12 3.29 -12.72
N ALA A 320 -18.26 3.50 -14.02
CA ALA A 320 -18.13 2.44 -15.02
C ALA A 320 -16.73 1.81 -15.01
N LEU A 321 -15.68 2.63 -14.86
CA LEU A 321 -14.30 2.15 -14.69
C LEU A 321 -14.11 1.42 -13.36
N SER A 322 -14.73 1.91 -12.29
CA SER A 322 -14.69 1.28 -10.97
C SER A 322 -15.30 -0.11 -11.02
N ASP A 323 -16.48 -0.24 -11.61
CA ASP A 323 -17.19 -1.51 -11.78
C ASP A 323 -16.39 -2.47 -12.67
N LEU A 324 -15.84 -1.97 -13.78
CA LEU A 324 -15.03 -2.78 -14.68
C LEU A 324 -13.79 -3.38 -14.00
N LEU A 325 -13.09 -2.57 -13.19
CA LEU A 325 -11.92 -3.03 -12.45
C LEU A 325 -12.32 -3.97 -11.31
N TRP A 326 -13.41 -3.66 -10.60
CA TRP A 326 -13.92 -4.50 -9.51
C TRP A 326 -14.36 -5.88 -9.99
N ASP A 327 -15.08 -5.95 -11.12
CA ASP A 327 -15.48 -7.20 -11.75
C ASP A 327 -14.26 -8.03 -12.17
N ASP A 328 -13.21 -7.40 -12.66
CA ASP A 328 -11.95 -8.07 -12.99
C ASP A 328 -11.22 -8.59 -11.74
N MET A 329 -11.25 -7.84 -10.63
CA MET A 329 -10.70 -8.29 -9.35
C MET A 329 -11.46 -9.48 -8.75
N ILE A 330 -12.78 -9.55 -8.95
CA ILE A 330 -13.63 -10.63 -8.43
C ILE A 330 -13.62 -11.86 -9.34
N GLY A 331 -13.65 -11.66 -10.65
CA GLY A 331 -13.95 -12.70 -11.64
C GLY A 331 -12.89 -12.87 -12.73
N GLY A 332 -11.96 -11.93 -12.87
CA GLY A 332 -10.98 -11.89 -13.95
C GLY A 332 -9.95 -13.03 -13.91
N PRO A 333 -9.17 -13.18 -14.98
CA PRO A 333 -8.23 -14.28 -15.14
C PRO A 333 -6.93 -14.13 -14.32
N GLU A 334 -6.56 -12.92 -13.92
CA GLU A 334 -5.31 -12.61 -13.20
C GLU A 334 -5.42 -12.89 -11.69
N ARG A 335 -5.93 -14.07 -11.33
CA ARG A 335 -6.21 -14.47 -9.95
C ARG A 335 -5.60 -15.84 -9.65
N ILE A 336 -4.91 -15.94 -8.52
CA ILE A 336 -4.34 -17.19 -8.04
C ILE A 336 -5.19 -17.70 -6.88
N CYS A 337 -5.72 -18.91 -7.03
CA CYS A 337 -6.45 -19.58 -5.96
C CYS A 337 -5.49 -19.92 -4.81
N VAL A 338 -5.86 -19.54 -3.59
CA VAL A 338 -5.09 -19.93 -2.39
C VAL A 338 -5.66 -21.25 -1.86
N PRO A 339 -4.83 -22.29 -1.64
CA PRO A 339 -5.29 -23.60 -1.20
C PRO A 339 -5.50 -23.63 0.32
N TYR A 340 -6.65 -23.15 0.80
CA TYR A 340 -6.99 -23.23 2.23
C TYR A 340 -7.33 -24.67 2.64
N GLU A 341 -6.91 -25.09 3.83
CA GLU A 341 -7.09 -26.47 4.32
C GLU A 341 -8.56 -26.93 4.36
N ASP A 342 -9.49 -26.02 4.69
CA ASP A 342 -10.93 -26.29 4.76
C ASP A 342 -11.53 -26.63 3.38
N ASP A 343 -10.90 -26.19 2.29
CA ASP A 343 -11.38 -26.44 0.92
C ASP A 343 -11.17 -27.93 0.52
N GLY A 344 -10.25 -28.63 1.19
CA GLY A 344 -9.99 -30.06 1.04
C GLY A 344 -10.95 -30.98 1.82
N ALA A 345 -11.75 -30.45 2.75
CA ALA A 345 -12.80 -31.20 3.44
C ALA A 345 -14.11 -31.20 2.63
N LEU A 346 -14.43 -30.09 1.95
CA LEU A 346 -15.59 -29.97 1.05
C LEU A 346 -15.52 -30.87 -0.18
N LEU A 347 -14.32 -31.20 -0.67
CA LEU A 347 -14.12 -32.14 -1.77
C LEU A 347 -14.15 -33.62 -1.34
N ARG A 348 -13.93 -33.91 -0.05
CA ARG A 348 -14.00 -35.28 0.50
C ARG A 348 -15.41 -35.68 0.96
N GLY A 349 -16.36 -34.74 1.03
CA GLY A 349 -17.77 -35.00 1.32
C GLY A 349 -18.67 -35.19 0.08
N LYS A 350 -18.09 -35.30 -1.12
CA LYS A 350 -18.80 -35.51 -2.40
C LYS A 350 -18.26 -36.70 -3.21
N LEU A 351 -17.63 -37.68 -2.55
CA LEU A 351 -17.26 -38.97 -3.15
C LEU A 351 -18.09 -40.09 -2.53
#